data_AF-A0A534V8X4-F1
#
_entry.id   AF-A0A534V8X4-F1
#
_cell.length_a   1.000
_cell.length_b   1.000
_cell.length_c   1.000
_cell.angle_alpha   90.00
_cell.angle_beta   90.00
_cell.angle_gamma   90.00
#
_symmetry.space_group_name_H-M   'P 1'
#
loop_
_entity.id
_entity.type
_entity.pdbx_description
1 polymer ?
#
loop_
_entity_poly.entity_id
_entity_poly.type
_entity_poly.pdbx_seq_one_letter_code
_entity_poly.pdbx_strand_id
1 'polypeptide(L)'
;MKINILDRMVMALVISALSVVGMSIPTNAQEEQKEQKRGQQEKQQEQKQQQQQERGQRQSEQDQKQQQHRVQQDEKQQEQRQQQQQLKQQEQQQERGQRQSEQDQKQQQRRVQQDQKQQEQKQQQQERVQRQSEDQKQQQQRVQQQQQQDQRQQQQQLKQQQQQQQQERVQRKSEQDQKQQQQRVQQQQQQEQRQQQKQERLSQQQQRQLINQQQQRVAQYGQHLEQQERLAQQNIAELQRQKRMAQYRFQEQYLERLRQQRNHLRDDRFDYDRDPYFYTPAIYRYNRGGRYYETNEYGAKMLRQAVNHGYEEGFRAGKADRDDRWRGNYKDSYAYRDANYGYSGYYVDRSDYNYYFREGFRRGYEDGYNSRYRYGHNSGGNYSMLDNILSQILNFQALR
;
A
#
# COMPACT_ATOMS: atom_id res chain seq x y z
N MET A 1 -39.09 18.65 -18.44
CA MET A 1 -39.06 19.58 -19.58
C MET A 1 -37.67 19.54 -20.18
N LYS A 2 -37.58 19.21 -21.48
CA LYS A 2 -36.34 19.11 -22.28
C LYS A 2 -36.34 20.27 -23.27
N ILE A 3 -35.22 20.98 -23.43
CA ILE A 3 -34.90 21.83 -24.60
C ILE A 3 -33.35 21.80 -24.70
N ASN A 4 -32.74 20.97 -25.55
CA ASN A 4 -32.54 20.98 -27.02
C ASN A 4 -31.29 21.72 -27.49
N ILE A 5 -30.53 20.97 -28.27
CA ILE A 5 -29.26 21.21 -28.97
C ILE A 5 -29.57 21.83 -30.33
N LEU A 6 -28.73 22.74 -30.84
CA LEU A 6 -28.21 22.81 -32.22
C LEU A 6 -27.62 24.20 -32.54
N ASP A 7 -26.41 24.22 -33.13
CA ASP A 7 -26.25 24.87 -34.43
C ASP A 7 -24.93 24.45 -35.11
N ARG A 8 -25.07 23.99 -36.36
CA ARG A 8 -23.99 23.64 -37.29
C ARG A 8 -24.28 24.31 -38.63
N MET A 9 -23.19 24.78 -39.24
CA MET A 9 -22.94 24.91 -40.68
C MET A 9 -23.62 26.05 -41.45
N VAL A 10 -22.83 27.06 -41.79
CA VAL A 10 -23.08 28.02 -42.87
C VAL A 10 -22.34 27.53 -44.13
N MET A 11 -23.10 27.22 -45.18
CA MET A 11 -22.59 26.99 -46.54
C MET A 11 -22.52 28.32 -47.30
N ALA A 12 -21.39 28.55 -47.98
CA ALA A 12 -21.18 29.68 -48.88
C ALA A 12 -21.69 29.35 -50.29
N LEU A 13 -22.40 30.29 -50.91
CA LEU A 13 -22.75 30.29 -52.34
C LEU A 13 -22.26 31.61 -52.96
N VAL A 14 -21.33 31.52 -53.91
CA VAL A 14 -20.90 32.62 -54.78
C VAL A 14 -21.46 32.34 -56.16
N ILE A 15 -22.37 33.20 -56.63
CA ILE A 15 -22.87 33.18 -58.02
C ILE A 15 -22.25 34.38 -58.73
N SER A 16 -21.37 34.09 -59.68
CA SER A 16 -20.76 35.04 -60.61
C SER A 16 -21.63 35.16 -61.87
N ALA A 17 -22.14 36.36 -62.14
CA ALA A 17 -22.83 36.69 -63.39
C ALA A 17 -21.97 37.69 -64.19
N LEU A 18 -21.43 37.23 -65.32
CA LEU A 18 -20.87 38.07 -66.37
C LEU A 18 -21.98 38.42 -67.36
N SER A 19 -22.15 39.70 -67.68
CA SER A 19 -23.00 40.15 -68.79
C SER A 19 -22.20 41.08 -69.68
N VAL A 20 -21.91 40.60 -70.89
CA VAL A 20 -21.40 41.38 -72.02
C VAL A 20 -22.61 41.78 -72.86
N VAL A 21 -22.79 43.08 -73.13
CA VAL A 21 -23.60 43.56 -74.25
C VAL A 21 -22.87 44.75 -74.87
N GLY A 22 -22.53 44.61 -76.15
CA GLY A 22 -22.04 45.69 -76.99
C GLY A 22 -23.16 46.28 -77.83
N MET A 23 -22.97 47.49 -78.35
CA MET A 23 -23.58 47.97 -79.59
C MET A 23 -22.64 48.96 -80.28
N SER A 24 -22.46 48.75 -81.57
CA SER A 24 -21.63 49.47 -82.54
C SER A 24 -22.49 50.40 -83.39
N ILE A 25 -21.99 51.59 -83.74
CA ILE A 25 -22.43 52.36 -84.92
C ILE A 25 -21.18 53.03 -85.55
N PRO A 26 -21.02 53.03 -86.88
CA PRO A 26 -19.78 53.42 -87.56
C PRO A 26 -19.83 54.85 -88.09
N THR A 27 -18.70 55.56 -88.18
CA THR A 27 -18.47 56.58 -89.22
C THR A 27 -16.99 56.97 -89.32
N ASN A 28 -16.55 57.19 -90.56
CA ASN A 28 -15.17 57.47 -91.00
C ASN A 28 -14.54 58.72 -90.36
N ALA A 29 -13.31 58.59 -89.85
CA ALA A 29 -12.29 59.64 -89.80
C ALA A 29 -10.96 58.99 -89.39
N GLN A 30 -10.18 58.64 -90.41
CA GLN A 30 -8.91 57.94 -90.32
C GLN A 30 -7.77 58.97 -90.15
N GLU A 31 -6.84 58.64 -89.25
CA GLU A 31 -5.43 59.10 -89.17
C GLU A 31 -4.90 60.07 -88.08
N GLU A 32 -5.69 60.82 -87.30
CA GLU A 32 -5.09 61.66 -86.21
C GLU A 32 -5.28 61.15 -84.76
N GLN A 33 -6.12 60.14 -84.51
CA GLN A 33 -6.35 59.62 -83.14
C GLN A 33 -5.47 58.42 -82.72
N LYS A 34 -4.59 57.93 -83.60
CA LYS A 34 -3.74 56.75 -83.31
C LYS A 34 -2.49 57.05 -82.47
N GLU A 35 -1.99 58.29 -82.45
CA GLU A 35 -0.82 58.65 -81.65
C GLU A 35 -1.17 59.01 -80.19
N GLN A 36 -2.29 59.70 -79.93
CA GLN A 36 -2.71 60.01 -78.56
C GLN A 36 -3.15 58.77 -77.74
N LYS A 37 -3.76 57.76 -78.39
CA LYS A 37 -4.14 56.51 -77.70
C LYS A 37 -2.93 55.61 -77.38
N ARG A 38 -1.84 55.66 -78.17
CA ARG A 38 -0.60 54.94 -77.87
C ARG A 38 0.12 55.52 -76.65
N GLY A 39 0.24 56.85 -76.56
CA GLY A 39 0.87 57.51 -75.41
C GLY A 39 0.12 57.33 -74.08
N GLN A 40 -1.22 57.24 -74.11
CA GLN A 40 -2.02 56.92 -72.92
C GLN A 40 -1.92 55.44 -72.52
N GLN A 41 -1.81 54.51 -73.48
CA GLN A 41 -1.59 53.09 -73.18
C GLN A 41 -0.20 52.82 -72.59
N GLU A 42 0.84 53.48 -73.10
CA GLU A 42 2.21 53.33 -72.58
C GLU A 42 2.34 53.84 -71.13
N LYS A 43 1.80 55.03 -70.82
CA LYS A 43 1.78 55.54 -69.44
C LYS A 43 1.00 54.65 -68.47
N GLN A 44 -0.08 54.02 -68.93
CA GLN A 44 -0.88 53.11 -68.11
C GLN A 44 -0.17 51.76 -67.90
N GLN A 45 0.66 51.33 -68.86
CA GLN A 45 1.52 50.15 -68.74
C GLN A 45 2.69 50.39 -67.79
N GLU A 46 3.35 51.55 -67.86
CA GLU A 46 4.43 51.94 -66.93
C GLU A 46 3.92 52.04 -65.49
N GLN A 47 2.75 52.65 -65.27
CA GLN A 47 2.13 52.69 -63.93
C GLN A 47 1.82 51.29 -63.39
N LYS A 48 1.33 50.36 -64.23
CA LYS A 48 1.09 48.97 -63.81
C LYS A 48 2.39 48.24 -63.47
N GLN A 49 3.48 48.50 -64.20
CA GLN A 49 4.79 47.91 -63.91
C GLN A 49 5.38 48.45 -62.59
N GLN A 50 5.31 49.76 -62.35
CA GLN A 50 5.75 50.34 -61.07
C GLN A 50 4.92 49.81 -59.89
N GLN A 51 3.61 49.68 -60.06
CA GLN A 51 2.73 49.17 -59.01
C GLN A 51 2.95 47.67 -58.73
N GLN A 52 3.36 46.90 -59.74
CA GLN A 52 3.81 45.51 -59.55
C GLN A 52 5.17 45.41 -58.84
N GLN A 53 6.11 46.30 -59.14
CA GLN A 53 7.40 46.37 -58.44
C GLN A 53 7.23 46.75 -56.96
N GLU A 54 6.41 47.75 -56.65
CA GLU A 54 6.11 48.12 -55.25
C GLU A 54 5.42 46.98 -54.48
N ARG A 55 4.50 46.23 -55.12
CA ARG A 55 3.89 45.05 -54.50
C ARG A 55 4.91 43.95 -54.21
N GLY A 56 5.82 43.70 -55.15
CA GLY A 56 6.91 42.75 -54.95
C GLY A 56 7.82 43.13 -53.78
N GLN A 57 8.19 44.41 -53.67
CA GLN A 57 9.00 44.91 -52.56
C GLN A 57 8.27 44.79 -51.21
N ARG A 58 7.00 45.21 -51.11
CA ARG A 58 6.22 45.08 -49.86
C ARG A 58 6.03 43.63 -49.45
N GLN A 59 5.85 42.72 -50.39
CA GLN A 59 5.73 41.30 -50.11
C GLN A 59 7.05 40.71 -49.58
N SER A 60 8.19 41.10 -50.17
CA SER A 60 9.51 40.68 -49.65
C SER A 60 9.82 41.23 -48.25
N GLU A 61 9.47 42.48 -47.93
CA GLU A 61 9.61 43.02 -46.58
C GLU A 61 8.71 42.30 -45.55
N GLN A 62 7.51 41.90 -45.96
CA GLN A 62 6.56 41.21 -45.09
C GLN A 62 7.03 39.78 -44.78
N ASP A 63 7.56 39.07 -45.78
CA ASP A 63 8.15 37.74 -45.60
C ASP A 63 9.40 37.80 -44.70
N GLN A 64 10.22 38.84 -44.84
CA GLN A 64 11.42 39.03 -44.03
C GLN A 64 11.07 39.31 -42.55
N LYS A 65 10.05 40.12 -42.28
CA LYS A 65 9.53 40.32 -40.91
C LYS A 65 8.95 39.04 -40.32
N GLN A 66 8.28 38.22 -41.13
CA GLN A 66 7.69 36.98 -40.67
C GLN A 66 8.75 35.91 -40.34
N GLN A 67 9.84 35.84 -41.11
CA GLN A 67 10.99 35.01 -40.79
C GLN A 67 11.66 35.46 -39.49
N GLN A 68 11.89 36.76 -39.31
CA GLN A 68 12.52 37.30 -38.11
C GLN A 68 11.70 37.02 -36.84
N HIS A 69 10.37 37.08 -36.95
CA HIS A 69 9.48 36.76 -35.84
C HIS A 69 9.50 35.27 -35.49
N ARG A 70 9.66 34.38 -36.48
CA ARG A 70 9.74 32.93 -36.28
C ARG A 70 11.05 32.53 -35.58
N VAL A 71 12.17 33.13 -35.98
CA VAL A 71 13.49 32.90 -35.34
C VAL A 71 13.47 33.32 -33.87
N GLN A 72 12.92 34.49 -33.53
CA GLN A 72 12.78 34.92 -32.14
C GLN A 72 11.88 33.99 -31.30
N GLN A 73 10.87 33.40 -31.92
CA GLN A 73 9.96 32.49 -31.22
C GLN A 73 10.63 31.14 -30.94
N ASP A 74 11.45 30.65 -31.88
CA ASP A 74 12.23 29.42 -31.72
C ASP A 74 13.33 29.58 -30.65
N GLU A 75 14.01 30.74 -30.60
CA GLU A 75 15.00 31.08 -29.57
C GLU A 75 14.39 31.06 -28.16
N LYS A 76 13.23 31.71 -27.98
CA LYS A 76 12.51 31.72 -26.70
C LYS A 76 12.10 30.32 -26.27
N GLN A 77 11.67 29.48 -27.21
CA GLN A 77 11.27 28.11 -26.92
C GLN A 77 12.48 27.24 -26.56
N GLN A 78 13.65 27.52 -27.13
CA GLN A 78 14.90 26.84 -26.83
C GLN A 78 15.44 27.22 -25.45
N GLU A 79 15.39 28.49 -25.06
CA GLU A 79 15.70 28.94 -23.69
C GLU A 79 14.79 28.25 -22.66
N GLN A 80 13.48 28.18 -22.92
CA GLN A 80 12.54 27.52 -22.03
C GLN A 80 12.85 26.03 -21.83
N ARG A 81 13.25 25.33 -22.91
CA ARG A 81 13.67 23.92 -22.85
C ARG A 81 14.96 23.75 -22.04
N GLN A 82 15.94 24.63 -22.20
CA GLN A 82 17.18 24.59 -21.42
C GLN A 82 16.90 24.83 -19.92
N GLN A 83 16.08 25.82 -19.60
CA GLN A 83 15.72 26.13 -18.21
C GLN A 83 14.99 24.96 -17.53
N GLN A 84 14.10 24.28 -18.27
CA GLN A 84 13.39 23.11 -17.78
C GLN A 84 14.32 21.89 -17.59
N GLN A 85 15.31 21.71 -18.45
CA GLN A 85 16.33 20.67 -18.27
C GLN A 85 17.20 20.93 -17.03
N GLN A 86 17.57 22.19 -16.79
CA GLN A 86 18.37 22.59 -15.62
C GLN A 86 17.63 22.32 -14.31
N LEU A 87 16.35 22.69 -14.23
CA LEU A 87 15.49 22.42 -13.08
C LEU A 87 15.39 20.91 -12.79
N LYS A 88 15.18 20.10 -13.84
CA LYS A 88 15.06 18.64 -13.72
C LYS A 88 16.36 18.00 -13.22
N GLN A 89 17.50 18.53 -13.63
CA GLN A 89 18.81 18.07 -13.18
C GLN A 89 19.07 18.43 -11.71
N GLN A 90 18.60 19.59 -11.27
CA GLN A 90 18.71 20.05 -9.88
C GLN A 90 17.82 19.23 -8.94
N GLU A 91 16.58 18.91 -9.36
CA GLU A 91 15.66 18.02 -8.65
C GLU A 91 16.28 16.62 -8.46
N GLN A 92 16.91 16.09 -9.51
CA GLN A 92 17.53 14.76 -9.48
C GLN A 92 18.75 14.71 -8.54
N GLN A 93 19.49 15.82 -8.39
CA GLN A 93 20.58 15.93 -7.41
C GLN A 93 20.04 16.00 -5.98
N GLN A 94 18.95 16.73 -5.73
CA GLN A 94 18.30 16.75 -4.41
C GLN A 94 17.76 15.37 -4.02
N GLU A 95 17.12 14.66 -4.95
CA GLU A 95 16.60 13.31 -4.71
C GLU A 95 17.73 12.31 -4.37
N ARG A 96 18.88 12.41 -5.05
CA ARG A 96 20.06 11.60 -4.71
C ARG A 96 20.59 11.92 -3.31
N GLY A 97 20.66 13.19 -2.93
CA GLY A 97 21.09 13.60 -1.59
C GLY A 97 20.15 13.08 -0.49
N GLN A 98 18.83 13.14 -0.71
CA GLN A 98 17.84 12.62 0.24
C GLN A 98 17.93 11.10 0.38
N ARG A 99 18.02 10.36 -0.74
CA ARG A 99 18.18 8.89 -0.68
C ARG A 99 19.47 8.46 0.02
N GLN A 100 20.55 9.20 -0.17
CA GLN A 100 21.82 8.92 0.49
C GLN A 100 21.71 9.16 2.01
N SER A 101 21.07 10.26 2.42
CA SER A 101 20.82 10.54 3.84
C SER A 101 19.91 9.49 4.51
N GLU A 102 18.84 9.06 3.84
CA GLU A 102 17.98 7.98 4.33
C GLU A 102 18.74 6.65 4.46
N GLN A 103 19.61 6.35 3.49
CA GLN A 103 20.41 5.13 3.50
C GLN A 103 21.43 5.13 4.65
N ASP A 104 22.08 6.26 4.89
CA ASP A 104 23.02 6.44 6.00
C ASP A 104 22.30 6.31 7.35
N GLN A 105 21.11 6.91 7.49
CA GLN A 105 20.31 6.84 8.70
C GLN A 105 19.86 5.39 8.99
N LYS A 106 19.45 4.65 7.95
CA LYS A 106 19.08 3.22 8.06
C LYS A 106 20.28 2.35 8.41
N GLN A 107 21.48 2.70 7.94
CA GLN A 107 22.70 1.98 8.27
C GLN A 107 23.15 2.27 9.71
N GLN A 108 22.98 3.49 10.18
CA GLN A 108 23.26 3.87 11.57
C GLN A 108 22.29 3.18 12.54
N GLN A 109 21.00 3.11 12.21
CA GLN A 109 20.00 2.39 13.00
C GLN A 109 20.31 0.88 13.10
N ARG A 110 20.81 0.27 12.01
CA ARG A 110 21.26 -1.13 12.01
C ARG A 110 22.49 -1.34 12.90
N ARG A 111 23.46 -0.42 12.89
CA ARG A 111 24.63 -0.50 13.81
C ARG A 111 24.20 -0.43 15.26
N VAL A 112 23.31 0.50 15.61
CA VAL A 112 22.80 0.63 16.99
C VAL A 112 22.06 -0.64 17.43
N GLN A 113 21.21 -1.23 16.59
CA GLN A 113 20.56 -2.52 16.90
C GLN A 113 21.56 -3.68 17.05
N GLN A 114 22.62 -3.69 16.23
CA GLN A 114 23.63 -4.73 16.27
C GLN A 114 24.50 -4.62 17.53
N ASP A 115 24.90 -3.40 17.90
CA ASP A 115 25.63 -3.12 19.13
C ASP A 115 24.79 -3.48 20.36
N GLN A 116 23.49 -3.17 20.35
CA GLN A 116 22.57 -3.51 21.45
C GLN A 116 22.43 -5.03 21.64
N LYS A 117 22.27 -5.79 20.54
CA LYS A 117 22.29 -7.27 20.58
C LYS A 117 23.62 -7.83 21.08
N GLN A 118 24.73 -7.23 20.69
CA GLN A 118 26.06 -7.68 21.11
C GLN A 118 26.31 -7.38 22.60
N GLN A 119 25.75 -6.28 23.11
CA GLN A 119 25.78 -5.93 24.52
C GLN A 119 24.93 -6.89 25.37
N GLU A 120 23.71 -7.22 24.92
CA GLU A 120 22.85 -8.24 25.56
C GLU A 120 23.52 -9.62 25.58
N GLN A 121 24.18 -10.03 24.49
CA GLN A 121 24.93 -11.29 24.47
C GLN A 121 26.10 -11.30 25.45
N LYS A 122 26.85 -10.19 25.56
CA LYS A 122 27.93 -10.08 26.56
C LYS A 122 27.39 -10.14 27.98
N GLN A 123 26.24 -9.52 28.24
CA GLN A 123 25.59 -9.55 29.55
C GLN A 123 25.12 -10.96 29.92
N GLN A 124 24.46 -11.67 28.99
CA GLN A 124 24.07 -13.07 29.20
C GLN A 124 25.27 -14.00 29.38
N GLN A 125 26.39 -13.73 28.68
CA GLN A 125 27.61 -14.53 28.83
C GLN A 125 28.29 -14.29 30.18
N GLN A 126 28.32 -13.04 30.68
CA GLN A 126 28.76 -12.74 32.04
C GLN A 126 27.87 -13.40 33.09
N GLU A 127 26.55 -13.35 32.91
CA GLU A 127 25.60 -13.98 33.84
C GLU A 127 25.75 -15.51 33.88
N ARG A 128 26.02 -16.14 32.71
CA ARG A 128 26.35 -17.58 32.64
C ARG A 128 27.65 -17.92 33.35
N VAL A 129 28.70 -17.12 33.18
CA VAL A 129 30.01 -17.35 33.84
C VAL A 129 29.89 -17.16 35.36
N GLN A 130 29.07 -16.20 35.82
CA GLN A 130 28.79 -16.02 37.25
C GLN A 130 28.02 -17.21 37.84
N ARG A 131 26.96 -17.69 37.17
CA ARG A 131 26.23 -18.89 37.61
C ARG A 131 27.11 -20.15 37.59
N GLN A 132 27.98 -20.30 36.59
CA GLN A 132 28.94 -21.42 36.56
C GLN A 132 29.96 -21.36 37.70
N SER A 133 30.40 -20.16 38.10
CA SER A 133 31.30 -19.99 39.24
C SER A 133 30.61 -20.28 40.58
N GLU A 134 29.34 -19.93 40.71
CA GLU A 134 28.53 -20.24 41.90
C GLU A 134 28.25 -21.75 42.01
N ASP A 135 27.87 -22.43 40.91
CA ASP A 135 27.68 -23.88 40.87
C ASP A 135 28.99 -24.63 41.18
N GLN A 136 30.12 -24.16 40.66
CA GLN A 136 31.42 -24.79 40.92
C GLN A 136 31.87 -24.63 42.39
N LYS A 137 31.55 -23.50 43.04
CA LYS A 137 31.76 -23.32 44.49
C LYS A 137 30.83 -24.20 45.33
N GLN A 138 29.57 -24.36 44.91
CA GLN A 138 28.61 -25.23 45.62
C GLN A 138 28.96 -26.71 45.47
N GLN A 139 29.53 -27.11 44.33
CA GLN A 139 29.99 -28.47 44.08
C GLN A 139 31.29 -28.79 44.86
N GLN A 140 32.20 -27.82 45.01
CA GLN A 140 33.39 -27.98 45.87
C GLN A 140 33.03 -28.11 47.36
N GLN A 141 32.00 -27.41 47.84
CA GLN A 141 31.49 -27.54 49.21
C GLN A 141 30.84 -28.91 49.47
N ARG A 142 30.12 -29.48 48.49
CA ARG A 142 29.53 -30.83 48.61
C ARG A 142 30.57 -31.94 48.62
N VAL A 143 31.62 -31.84 47.81
CA VAL A 143 32.70 -32.85 47.76
C VAL A 143 33.53 -32.85 49.04
N GLN A 144 33.73 -31.69 49.67
CA GLN A 144 34.46 -31.58 50.94
C GLN A 144 33.65 -32.10 52.15
N GLN A 145 32.31 -32.04 52.09
CA GLN A 145 31.43 -32.59 53.12
C GLN A 145 31.24 -34.12 52.99
N GLN A 146 31.33 -34.65 51.77
CA GLN A 146 31.23 -36.09 51.49
C GLN A 146 32.50 -36.86 51.89
N GLN A 147 33.69 -36.23 51.78
CA GLN A 147 34.95 -36.83 52.23
C GLN A 147 35.09 -36.97 53.76
N GLN A 148 34.29 -36.26 54.57
CA GLN A 148 34.27 -36.43 56.03
C GLN A 148 33.28 -37.50 56.52
N GLN A 149 32.41 -38.00 55.64
CA GLN A 149 31.39 -39.00 55.97
C GLN A 149 31.82 -40.42 55.55
N ASP A 150 32.60 -40.54 54.48
CA ASP A 150 33.10 -41.82 53.96
C ASP A 150 34.14 -42.50 54.87
N GLN A 151 34.83 -41.74 55.74
CA GLN A 151 35.81 -42.31 56.68
C GLN A 151 35.18 -42.91 57.95
N ARG A 152 33.90 -42.61 58.22
CA ARG A 152 33.17 -43.12 59.41
C ARG A 152 32.26 -44.31 59.12
N GLN A 153 31.90 -44.56 57.86
CA GLN A 153 31.07 -45.70 57.48
C GLN A 153 31.85 -46.98 57.18
N GLN A 154 33.18 -46.90 57.02
CA GLN A 154 34.02 -48.05 56.66
C GLN A 154 34.28 -49.03 57.83
N GLN A 155 33.89 -48.69 59.07
CA GLN A 155 34.10 -49.54 60.24
C GLN A 155 32.84 -50.28 60.74
N GLN A 156 31.65 -49.93 60.22
CA GLN A 156 30.38 -50.60 60.57
C GLN A 156 29.87 -51.57 59.49
N GLN A 157 30.56 -51.67 58.35
CA GLN A 157 30.11 -52.42 57.19
C GLN A 157 30.62 -53.87 57.11
N LEU A 158 31.22 -54.39 58.20
CA LEU A 158 31.71 -55.77 58.28
C LEU A 158 30.81 -56.72 59.09
N LYS A 159 29.74 -56.22 59.73
CA LYS A 159 28.83 -57.05 60.55
C LYS A 159 27.42 -57.24 60.01
N GLN A 160 27.08 -56.64 58.87
CA GLN A 160 25.72 -56.71 58.32
C GLN A 160 25.66 -57.28 56.89
N GLN A 161 26.73 -57.94 56.45
CA GLN A 161 26.88 -58.47 55.09
C GLN A 161 26.25 -59.86 54.90
N GLN A 162 25.59 -60.43 55.92
CA GLN A 162 25.05 -61.79 55.87
C GLN A 162 23.51 -61.90 55.95
N GLN A 163 22.79 -60.76 56.07
CA GLN A 163 21.31 -60.76 56.10
C GLN A 163 20.64 -59.95 54.97
N GLN A 164 21.38 -59.18 54.17
CA GLN A 164 20.82 -58.28 53.13
C GLN A 164 20.74 -58.86 51.71
N GLN A 165 21.29 -60.06 51.45
CA GLN A 165 21.28 -60.66 50.11
C GLN A 165 19.92 -61.17 49.61
N GLN A 166 18.88 -61.20 50.46
CA GLN A 166 17.51 -61.51 50.03
C GLN A 166 16.62 -60.29 49.79
N GLN A 167 16.89 -59.13 50.42
CA GLN A 167 16.10 -57.90 50.21
C GLN A 167 16.54 -57.08 48.99
N GLU A 168 17.82 -57.13 48.61
CA GLU A 168 18.37 -56.35 47.49
C GLU A 168 17.79 -56.76 46.12
N ARG A 169 17.36 -58.03 45.97
CA ARG A 169 16.71 -58.52 44.75
C ARG A 169 15.26 -58.04 44.61
N VAL A 170 14.57 -57.77 45.71
CA VAL A 170 13.18 -57.25 45.69
C VAL A 170 13.20 -55.73 45.47
N GLN A 171 14.15 -55.02 46.06
CA GLN A 171 14.29 -53.56 45.92
C GLN A 171 14.74 -53.14 44.52
N ARG A 172 15.74 -53.80 43.93
CA ARG A 172 16.15 -53.51 42.53
C ARG A 172 15.05 -53.82 41.52
N LYS A 173 14.24 -54.86 41.78
CA LYS A 173 13.07 -55.17 40.93
C LYS A 173 11.99 -54.10 41.10
N SER A 174 11.75 -53.62 42.32
CA SER A 174 10.79 -52.52 42.58
C SER A 174 11.23 -51.18 41.99
N GLU A 175 12.53 -50.84 42.02
CA GLU A 175 13.05 -49.60 41.44
C GLU A 175 13.05 -49.65 39.90
N GLN A 176 13.32 -50.82 39.33
CA GLN A 176 13.23 -51.05 37.89
C GLN A 176 11.77 -51.02 37.42
N ASP A 177 10.85 -51.65 38.15
CA ASP A 177 9.40 -51.58 37.91
C ASP A 177 8.90 -50.14 38.07
N GLN A 178 9.37 -49.38 39.05
CA GLN A 178 8.98 -47.99 39.27
C GLN A 178 9.50 -47.05 38.19
N LYS A 179 10.74 -47.23 37.69
CA LYS A 179 11.25 -46.50 36.51
C LYS A 179 10.50 -46.87 35.23
N GLN A 180 10.16 -48.14 35.05
CA GLN A 180 9.40 -48.60 33.89
C GLN A 180 7.94 -48.13 33.94
N GLN A 181 7.36 -48.03 35.14
CA GLN A 181 6.05 -47.45 35.39
C GLN A 181 6.07 -45.93 35.18
N GLN A 182 7.13 -45.23 35.61
CA GLN A 182 7.31 -43.80 35.33
C GLN A 182 7.45 -43.54 33.83
N GLN A 183 8.23 -44.35 33.10
CA GLN A 183 8.31 -44.28 31.65
C GLN A 183 6.95 -44.55 30.98
N ARG A 184 6.19 -45.57 31.43
CA ARG A 184 4.84 -45.83 30.92
C ARG A 184 3.89 -44.66 31.17
N VAL A 185 3.86 -44.10 32.38
CA VAL A 185 3.01 -42.95 32.72
C VAL A 185 3.39 -41.73 31.88
N GLN A 186 4.69 -41.50 31.66
CA GLN A 186 5.18 -40.40 30.82
C GLN A 186 4.83 -40.62 29.33
N GLN A 187 4.91 -41.86 28.84
CA GLN A 187 4.48 -42.23 27.49
C GLN A 187 2.96 -42.10 27.31
N GLN A 188 2.20 -42.46 28.34
CA GLN A 188 0.74 -42.39 28.39
C GLN A 188 0.27 -40.94 28.44
N GLN A 189 0.87 -40.09 29.28
CA GLN A 189 0.65 -38.64 29.26
C GLN A 189 0.99 -38.01 27.90
N GLN A 190 2.08 -38.44 27.26
CA GLN A 190 2.45 -37.93 25.95
C GLN A 190 1.52 -38.43 24.83
N GLN A 191 0.92 -39.62 24.99
CA GLN A 191 -0.14 -40.12 24.11
C GLN A 191 -1.46 -39.37 24.31
N GLU A 192 -1.85 -39.11 25.56
CA GLU A 192 -3.02 -38.32 25.92
C GLU A 192 -2.90 -36.89 25.42
N GLN A 193 -1.75 -36.22 25.60
CA GLN A 193 -1.49 -34.89 25.04
C GLN A 193 -1.57 -34.89 23.51
N ARG A 194 -1.04 -35.93 22.83
CA ARG A 194 -1.17 -36.05 21.37
C ARG A 194 -2.61 -36.31 20.92
N GLN A 195 -3.41 -37.01 21.72
CA GLN A 195 -4.83 -37.22 21.44
C GLN A 195 -5.64 -35.94 21.68
N GLN A 196 -5.36 -35.19 22.76
CA GLN A 196 -5.95 -33.88 23.03
C GLN A 196 -5.60 -32.87 21.93
N GLN A 197 -4.34 -32.77 21.51
CA GLN A 197 -3.94 -31.92 20.38
C GLN A 197 -4.60 -32.31 19.05
N LYS A 198 -4.94 -33.60 18.86
CA LYS A 198 -5.71 -34.06 17.70
C LYS A 198 -7.19 -33.73 17.80
N GLN A 199 -7.76 -33.67 19.02
CA GLN A 199 -9.13 -33.23 19.27
C GLN A 199 -9.27 -31.70 19.15
N GLU A 200 -8.21 -30.95 19.48
CA GLU A 200 -8.17 -29.50 19.34
C GLU A 200 -8.01 -29.04 17.89
N ARG A 201 -7.59 -29.90 16.95
CA ARG A 201 -7.42 -29.51 15.55
C ARG A 201 -8.68 -29.81 14.74
N LEU A 202 -8.94 -28.98 13.72
CA LEU A 202 -9.98 -29.28 12.74
C LEU A 202 -9.77 -30.66 12.10
N SER A 203 -10.88 -31.32 11.75
CA SER A 203 -10.80 -32.53 10.95
C SER A 203 -10.17 -32.26 9.58
N GLN A 204 -9.48 -33.25 9.02
CA GLN A 204 -8.85 -33.15 7.70
C GLN A 204 -9.84 -32.76 6.59
N GLN A 205 -11.09 -33.19 6.69
CA GLN A 205 -12.14 -32.83 5.74
C GLN A 205 -12.53 -31.35 5.87
N GLN A 206 -12.74 -30.85 7.10
CA GLN A 206 -13.04 -29.44 7.34
C GLN A 206 -11.86 -28.53 6.92
N GLN A 207 -10.63 -28.95 7.21
CA GLN A 207 -9.42 -28.24 6.76
C GLN A 207 -9.42 -28.10 5.22
N ARG A 208 -9.63 -29.19 4.47
CA ARG A 208 -9.72 -29.15 3.00
C ARG A 208 -10.84 -28.24 2.51
N GLN A 209 -12.00 -28.26 3.17
CA GLN A 209 -13.11 -27.36 2.83
C GLN A 209 -12.73 -25.89 3.03
N LEU A 210 -12.10 -25.54 4.14
CA LEU A 210 -11.62 -24.17 4.39
C LEU A 210 -10.58 -23.74 3.36
N ILE A 211 -9.65 -24.61 3.01
CA ILE A 211 -8.61 -24.34 1.98
C ILE A 211 -9.28 -24.09 0.62
N ASN A 212 -10.22 -24.93 0.21
CA ASN A 212 -10.93 -24.77 -1.05
C ASN A 212 -11.73 -23.45 -1.10
N GLN A 213 -12.45 -23.12 -0.02
CA GLN A 213 -13.15 -21.83 0.08
C GLN A 213 -12.15 -20.66 0.00
N GLN A 214 -11.00 -20.79 0.65
CA GLN A 214 -9.98 -19.75 0.65
C GLN A 214 -9.38 -19.51 -0.73
N GLN A 215 -9.07 -20.56 -1.48
CA GLN A 215 -8.56 -20.45 -2.84
C GLN A 215 -9.56 -19.75 -3.78
N GLN A 216 -10.85 -20.09 -3.65
CA GLN A 216 -11.91 -19.41 -4.41
C GLN A 216 -12.00 -17.92 -4.07
N ARG A 217 -11.89 -17.55 -2.78
CA ARG A 217 -11.90 -16.14 -2.36
C ARG A 217 -10.73 -15.35 -2.94
N VAL A 218 -9.52 -15.91 -2.93
CA VAL A 218 -8.33 -15.25 -3.48
C VAL A 218 -8.48 -15.03 -4.99
N ALA A 219 -8.99 -16.03 -5.72
CA ALA A 219 -9.26 -15.90 -7.16
C ALA A 219 -10.28 -14.79 -7.46
N GLN A 220 -11.40 -14.76 -6.73
CA GLN A 220 -12.42 -13.71 -6.87
C GLN A 220 -11.88 -12.32 -6.50
N TYR A 221 -11.02 -12.25 -5.48
CA TYR A 221 -10.40 -10.99 -5.07
C TYR A 221 -9.48 -10.41 -6.15
N GLY A 222 -8.68 -11.26 -6.81
CA GLY A 222 -7.82 -10.86 -7.93
C GLY A 222 -8.60 -10.17 -9.05
N GLN A 223 -9.77 -10.71 -9.43
CA GLN A 223 -10.64 -10.10 -10.45
C GLN A 223 -11.22 -8.74 -10.02
N HIS A 224 -11.56 -8.60 -8.74
CA HIS A 224 -12.12 -7.36 -8.20
C HIS A 224 -11.11 -6.20 -8.19
N LEU A 225 -9.83 -6.49 -7.91
CA LEU A 225 -8.77 -5.48 -7.86
C LEU A 225 -8.61 -4.71 -9.17
N GLU A 226 -8.74 -5.39 -10.31
CA GLU A 226 -8.61 -4.75 -11.63
C GLU A 226 -9.76 -3.77 -11.92
N GLN A 227 -10.98 -4.07 -11.46
CA GLN A 227 -12.12 -3.18 -11.61
C GLN A 227 -11.96 -1.91 -10.77
N GLN A 228 -11.44 -2.04 -9.55
CA GLN A 228 -11.20 -0.93 -8.64
C GLN A 228 -10.18 0.08 -9.21
N GLU A 229 -9.13 -0.40 -9.86
CA GLU A 229 -8.11 0.47 -10.46
C GLU A 229 -8.70 1.46 -11.48
N ARG A 230 -9.70 1.05 -12.27
CA ARG A 230 -10.39 1.94 -13.21
C ARG A 230 -11.22 3.01 -12.48
N LEU A 231 -11.94 2.62 -11.43
CA LEU A 231 -12.73 3.56 -10.61
C LEU A 231 -11.83 4.59 -9.90
N ALA A 232 -10.65 4.15 -9.45
CA ALA A 232 -9.65 5.02 -8.86
C ALA A 232 -9.20 6.14 -9.80
N GLN A 233 -8.85 5.79 -11.05
CA GLN A 233 -8.41 6.75 -12.06
C GLN A 233 -9.47 7.82 -12.37
N GLN A 234 -10.74 7.40 -12.44
CA GLN A 234 -11.86 8.32 -12.64
C GLN A 234 -11.99 9.31 -11.48
N ASN A 235 -11.88 8.82 -10.24
CA ASN A 235 -11.98 9.65 -9.04
C ASN A 235 -10.81 10.66 -8.95
N ILE A 236 -9.60 10.27 -9.35
CA ILE A 236 -8.43 11.17 -9.43
C ILE A 236 -8.71 12.34 -10.38
N ALA A 237 -9.21 12.05 -11.58
CA ALA A 237 -9.53 13.07 -12.57
C ALA A 237 -10.62 14.03 -12.06
N GLU A 238 -11.59 13.52 -11.30
CA GLU A 238 -12.61 14.34 -10.65
C GLU A 238 -12.02 15.26 -9.58
N LEU A 239 -11.13 14.76 -8.71
CA LEU A 239 -10.47 15.58 -7.69
C LEU A 239 -9.62 16.70 -8.32
N GLN A 240 -8.93 16.43 -9.43
CA GLN A 240 -8.20 17.45 -10.17
C GLN A 240 -9.13 18.54 -10.72
N ARG A 241 -10.25 18.16 -11.34
CA ARG A 241 -11.26 19.11 -11.84
C ARG A 241 -11.85 19.98 -10.74
N GLN A 242 -12.10 19.38 -9.56
CA GLN A 242 -12.62 20.07 -8.38
C GLN A 242 -11.54 20.87 -7.63
N LYS A 243 -10.27 20.82 -8.06
CA LYS A 243 -9.11 21.43 -7.40
C LYS A 243 -8.94 20.99 -5.93
N ARG A 244 -9.34 19.75 -5.60
CA ARG A 244 -9.19 19.15 -4.28
C ARG A 244 -7.79 18.56 -4.12
N MET A 245 -6.81 19.44 -3.92
CA MET A 245 -5.39 19.10 -4.03
C MET A 245 -4.89 18.25 -2.86
N ALA A 246 -5.38 18.47 -1.63
CA ALA A 246 -5.00 17.63 -0.50
C ALA A 246 -5.60 16.23 -0.64
N GLN A 247 -6.87 16.14 -1.05
CA GLN A 247 -7.52 14.87 -1.26
C GLN A 247 -6.93 14.09 -2.45
N TYR A 248 -6.54 14.81 -3.51
CA TYR A 248 -5.81 14.22 -4.63
C TYR A 248 -4.51 13.54 -4.16
N ARG A 249 -3.69 14.25 -3.37
CA ARG A 249 -2.43 13.69 -2.84
C ARG A 249 -2.68 12.48 -1.93
N PHE A 250 -3.70 12.55 -1.08
CA PHE A 250 -4.09 11.42 -0.26
C PHE A 250 -4.47 10.21 -1.12
N GLN A 251 -5.27 10.42 -2.17
CA GLN A 251 -5.69 9.33 -3.04
C GLN A 251 -4.51 8.70 -3.79
N GLU A 252 -3.59 9.49 -4.33
CA GLU A 252 -2.36 8.98 -4.95
C GLU A 252 -1.59 8.06 -3.99
N GLN A 253 -1.40 8.51 -2.75
CA GLN A 253 -0.71 7.71 -1.72
C GLN A 253 -1.48 6.42 -1.37
N TYR A 254 -2.80 6.47 -1.29
CA TYR A 254 -3.64 5.30 -1.04
C TYR A 254 -3.49 4.25 -2.15
N LEU A 255 -3.53 4.68 -3.41
CA LEU A 255 -3.37 3.78 -4.56
C LEU A 255 -1.97 3.21 -4.64
N GLU A 256 -0.95 3.98 -4.31
CA GLU A 256 0.41 3.47 -4.26
C GLU A 256 0.57 2.37 -3.22
N ARG A 257 0.00 2.55 -2.02
CA ARG A 257 -0.06 1.49 -0.99
C ARG A 257 -0.81 0.25 -1.47
N LEU A 258 -1.91 0.42 -2.19
CA LEU A 258 -2.65 -0.71 -2.79
C LEU A 258 -1.82 -1.44 -3.86
N ARG A 259 -1.06 -0.73 -4.69
CA ARG A 259 -0.16 -1.35 -5.68
C ARG A 259 0.95 -2.14 -5.01
N GLN A 260 1.57 -1.58 -3.97
CA GLN A 260 2.59 -2.27 -3.18
C GLN A 260 2.03 -3.56 -2.56
N GLN A 261 0.84 -3.48 -1.97
CA GLN A 261 0.12 -4.64 -1.45
C GLN A 261 -0.14 -5.69 -2.54
N ARG A 262 -0.63 -5.28 -3.72
CA ARG A 262 -0.90 -6.19 -4.84
C ARG A 262 0.36 -6.93 -5.30
N ASN A 263 1.49 -6.23 -5.39
CA ASN A 263 2.76 -6.83 -5.77
C ASN A 263 3.21 -7.87 -4.74
N HIS A 264 3.09 -7.56 -3.45
CA HIS A 264 3.39 -8.51 -2.38
C HIS A 264 2.53 -9.77 -2.48
N LEU A 265 1.22 -9.61 -2.69
CA LEU A 265 0.29 -10.74 -2.81
C LEU A 265 0.50 -11.59 -4.07
N ARG A 266 1.03 -11.01 -5.15
CA ARG A 266 1.31 -11.75 -6.38
C ARG A 266 2.52 -12.68 -6.22
N ASP A 267 3.51 -12.24 -5.46
CA ASP A 267 4.77 -12.95 -5.30
C ASP A 267 4.73 -13.96 -4.13
N ASP A 268 3.72 -13.85 -3.24
CA ASP A 268 3.48 -14.77 -2.14
C ASP A 268 2.97 -16.14 -2.61
N ARG A 269 3.82 -17.17 -2.48
CA ARG A 269 3.41 -18.57 -2.62
C ARG A 269 2.87 -19.07 -1.29
N PHE A 270 1.55 -19.04 -1.14
CA PHE A 270 0.91 -19.39 0.12
C PHE A 270 0.81 -20.91 0.33
N ASP A 271 1.36 -21.42 1.43
CA ASP A 271 1.35 -22.83 1.83
C ASP A 271 0.19 -23.10 2.81
N TYR A 272 -0.97 -23.45 2.25
CA TYR A 272 -2.21 -23.71 2.99
C TYR A 272 -2.10 -24.86 3.99
N ASP A 273 -1.27 -25.87 3.72
CA ASP A 273 -1.19 -27.07 4.54
C ASP A 273 -0.39 -26.83 5.83
N ARG A 274 0.53 -25.84 5.80
CA ARG A 274 1.38 -25.49 6.96
C ARG A 274 0.87 -24.28 7.75
N ASP A 275 -0.05 -23.49 7.21
CA ASP A 275 -0.58 -22.31 7.92
C ASP A 275 -1.56 -22.73 9.04
N PRO A 276 -1.28 -22.36 10.32
CA PRO A 276 -2.13 -22.70 11.46
C PRO A 276 -3.58 -22.29 11.36
N TYR A 277 -3.91 -21.25 10.60
CA TYR A 277 -5.29 -20.83 10.42
C TYR A 277 -6.21 -21.95 9.92
N PHE A 278 -5.73 -22.82 9.02
CA PHE A 278 -6.60 -23.82 8.37
C PHE A 278 -6.87 -25.06 9.22
N TYR A 279 -6.12 -25.25 10.31
CA TYR A 279 -6.32 -26.38 11.22
C TYR A 279 -6.62 -25.96 12.67
N THR A 280 -6.60 -24.66 12.98
CA THR A 280 -6.95 -24.14 14.31
C THR A 280 -8.46 -23.86 14.38
N PRO A 281 -9.15 -24.39 15.41
CA PRO A 281 -10.59 -24.22 15.59
C PRO A 281 -10.96 -22.77 15.86
N ALA A 282 -12.21 -22.43 15.54
CA ALA A 282 -12.77 -21.15 15.91
C ALA A 282 -12.87 -21.06 17.44
N ILE A 283 -12.41 -19.94 17.99
CA ILE A 283 -12.44 -19.66 19.43
C ILE A 283 -13.16 -18.33 19.73
N TYR A 284 -13.52 -17.57 18.70
CA TYR A 284 -14.28 -16.34 18.81
C TYR A 284 -15.52 -16.40 17.95
N ARG A 285 -16.57 -15.76 18.47
CA ARG A 285 -17.76 -15.36 17.75
C ARG A 285 -17.81 -13.84 17.64
N TYR A 286 -18.23 -13.32 16.49
CA TYR A 286 -18.44 -11.88 16.27
C TYR A 286 -19.77 -11.62 15.57
N ASN A 287 -20.30 -10.41 15.74
CA ASN A 287 -21.54 -10.00 15.11
C ASN A 287 -21.27 -8.99 13.98
N ARG A 288 -21.75 -9.29 12.78
CA ARG A 288 -21.76 -8.37 11.65
C ARG A 288 -23.17 -8.29 11.08
N GLY A 289 -23.75 -7.09 11.07
CA GLY A 289 -25.06 -6.85 10.47
C GLY A 289 -26.18 -7.70 11.07
N GLY A 290 -26.12 -7.99 12.37
CA GLY A 290 -27.12 -8.81 13.07
C GLY A 290 -26.93 -10.32 12.92
N ARG A 291 -25.94 -10.79 12.16
CA ARG A 291 -25.59 -12.20 12.02
C ARG A 291 -24.31 -12.51 12.78
N TYR A 292 -24.25 -13.70 13.36
CA TYR A 292 -23.08 -14.20 14.05
C TYR A 292 -22.20 -15.02 13.12
N TYR A 293 -20.89 -14.83 13.28
CA TYR A 293 -19.84 -15.53 12.56
C TYR A 293 -18.79 -15.99 13.56
N GLU A 294 -18.04 -17.01 13.19
CA GLU A 294 -17.01 -17.59 14.04
C GLU A 294 -15.65 -17.49 13.37
N THR A 295 -14.61 -17.34 14.17
CA THR A 295 -13.22 -17.25 13.70
C THR A 295 -12.26 -17.74 14.77
N ASN A 296 -11.07 -18.16 14.34
CA ASN A 296 -9.94 -18.40 15.24
C ASN A 296 -9.16 -17.09 15.52
N GLU A 297 -8.07 -17.20 16.29
CA GLU A 297 -7.18 -16.09 16.64
C GLU A 297 -6.64 -15.31 15.44
N TYR A 298 -6.28 -16.01 14.36
CA TYR A 298 -5.70 -15.35 13.17
C TYR A 298 -6.72 -14.52 12.42
N GLY A 299 -7.95 -15.01 12.25
CA GLY A 299 -9.02 -14.20 11.67
C GLY A 299 -9.44 -13.06 12.60
N ALA A 300 -9.46 -13.27 13.92
CA ALA A 300 -9.72 -12.19 14.88
C ALA A 300 -8.66 -11.08 14.80
N LYS A 301 -7.37 -11.46 14.68
CA LYS A 301 -6.26 -10.53 14.42
C LYS A 301 -6.46 -9.77 13.11
N MET A 302 -6.86 -10.46 12.03
CA MET A 302 -7.13 -9.82 10.74
C MET A 302 -8.26 -8.77 10.84
N LEU A 303 -9.33 -9.05 11.59
CA LEU A 303 -10.39 -8.05 11.81
C LEU A 303 -9.93 -6.87 12.67
N ARG A 304 -9.07 -7.10 13.68
CA ARG A 304 -8.43 -6.00 14.44
C ARG A 304 -7.58 -5.12 13.54
N GLN A 305 -6.82 -5.73 12.62
CA GLN A 305 -6.05 -5.00 11.62
C GLN A 305 -6.96 -4.21 10.68
N ALA A 306 -8.08 -4.78 10.24
CA ALA A 306 -9.05 -4.08 9.39
C ALA A 306 -9.53 -2.76 10.02
N VAL A 307 -9.93 -2.80 11.30
CA VAL A 307 -10.38 -1.60 12.02
C VAL A 307 -9.27 -0.56 12.14
N ASN A 308 -8.04 -0.98 12.45
CA ASN A 308 -6.90 -0.07 12.58
C ASN A 308 -6.49 0.56 11.25
N HIS A 309 -6.36 -0.23 10.18
CA HIS A 309 -6.09 0.30 8.83
C HIS A 309 -7.19 1.24 8.37
N GLY A 310 -8.45 0.89 8.67
CA GLY A 310 -9.59 1.75 8.44
C GLY A 310 -9.43 3.10 9.13
N TYR A 311 -9.18 3.09 10.44
CA TYR A 311 -8.99 4.30 11.23
C TYR A 311 -7.86 5.18 10.68
N GLU A 312 -6.74 4.58 10.34
CA GLU A 312 -5.56 5.27 9.81
C GLU A 312 -5.86 5.99 8.48
N GLU A 313 -6.47 5.26 7.54
CA GLU A 313 -6.86 5.81 6.23
C GLU A 313 -7.99 6.83 6.35
N GLY A 314 -8.92 6.60 7.28
CA GLY A 314 -9.98 7.54 7.62
C GLY A 314 -9.40 8.86 8.11
N PHE A 315 -8.45 8.82 9.03
CA PHE A 315 -7.81 10.01 9.60
C PHE A 315 -7.12 10.84 8.51
N ARG A 316 -6.35 10.18 7.64
CA ARG A 316 -5.69 10.85 6.51
C ARG A 316 -6.69 11.51 5.55
N ALA A 317 -7.77 10.81 5.21
CA ALA A 317 -8.83 11.34 4.35
C ALA A 317 -9.57 12.53 4.98
N GLY A 318 -9.92 12.44 6.26
CA GLY A 318 -10.59 13.53 6.98
C GLY A 318 -9.70 14.76 7.07
N LYS A 319 -8.41 14.57 7.35
CA LYS A 319 -7.42 15.64 7.34
C LYS A 319 -7.33 16.31 5.97
N ALA A 320 -7.27 15.52 4.89
CA ALA A 320 -7.18 16.05 3.53
C ALA A 320 -8.42 16.86 3.13
N ASP A 321 -9.63 16.37 3.44
CA ASP A 321 -10.88 17.10 3.18
C ASP A 321 -10.95 18.42 3.95
N ARG A 322 -10.50 18.42 5.20
CA ARG A 322 -10.38 19.64 6.01
C ARG A 322 -9.38 20.63 5.41
N ASP A 323 -8.22 20.16 4.97
CA ASP A 323 -7.17 20.99 4.36
C ASP A 323 -7.66 21.61 3.03
N ASP A 324 -8.49 20.90 2.27
CA ASP A 324 -9.18 21.42 1.06
C ASP A 324 -10.40 22.32 1.39
N ARG A 325 -10.73 22.54 2.67
CA ARG A 325 -11.98 23.22 3.13
C ARG A 325 -13.25 22.59 2.55
N TRP A 326 -13.21 21.30 2.26
CA TRP A 326 -14.33 20.56 1.73
C TRP A 326 -15.30 20.16 2.83
N ARG A 327 -16.58 20.02 2.50
CA ARG A 327 -17.60 19.56 3.44
C ARG A 327 -17.28 18.11 3.86
N GLY A 328 -17.27 17.86 5.18
CA GLY A 328 -17.01 16.54 5.73
C GLY A 328 -18.03 15.50 5.28
N ASN A 329 -17.62 14.56 4.42
CA ASN A 329 -18.41 13.39 4.02
C ASN A 329 -17.51 12.20 3.71
N TYR A 330 -17.25 11.37 4.73
CA TYR A 330 -16.40 10.19 4.61
C TYR A 330 -16.88 9.20 3.54
N LYS A 331 -18.19 9.16 3.24
CA LYS A 331 -18.77 8.23 2.25
C LYS A 331 -18.30 8.54 0.82
N ASP A 332 -17.91 9.79 0.56
CA ASP A 332 -17.39 10.20 -0.74
C ASP A 332 -15.92 9.84 -0.91
N SER A 333 -15.23 9.40 0.15
CA SER A 333 -13.83 8.95 0.02
C SER A 333 -13.75 7.66 -0.80
N TYR A 334 -12.82 7.62 -1.76
CA TYR A 334 -12.54 6.41 -2.52
C TYR A 334 -12.06 5.27 -1.59
N ALA A 335 -11.19 5.58 -0.61
CA ALA A 335 -10.68 4.59 0.34
C ALA A 335 -11.79 3.97 1.20
N TYR A 336 -12.83 4.73 1.55
CA TYR A 336 -14.01 4.19 2.25
C TYR A 336 -14.84 3.25 1.36
N ARG A 337 -15.01 3.61 0.08
CA ARG A 337 -15.77 2.82 -0.90
C ARG A 337 -15.05 1.52 -1.23
N ASP A 338 -13.75 1.58 -1.49
CA ASP A 338 -12.89 0.43 -1.74
C ASP A 338 -12.76 -0.48 -0.49
N ALA A 339 -12.25 0.08 0.62
CA ALA A 339 -12.06 -0.58 1.90
C ALA A 339 -11.23 -1.88 1.86
N ASN A 340 -10.29 -2.00 0.91
CA ASN A 340 -9.46 -3.19 0.73
C ASN A 340 -8.00 -3.01 1.17
N TYR A 341 -7.59 -1.82 1.60
CA TYR A 341 -6.24 -1.61 2.10
C TYR A 341 -5.96 -2.46 3.33
N GLY A 342 -4.85 -3.22 3.29
CA GLY A 342 -4.46 -4.20 4.30
C GLY A 342 -5.09 -5.58 4.14
N TYR A 343 -6.01 -5.77 3.19
CA TYR A 343 -6.65 -7.07 2.96
C TYR A 343 -5.81 -7.97 2.04
N SER A 344 -5.27 -9.05 2.59
CA SER A 344 -4.43 -10.01 1.86
C SER A 344 -5.24 -11.06 1.08
N GLY A 345 -6.56 -11.10 1.26
CA GLY A 345 -7.39 -12.17 0.71
C GLY A 345 -7.55 -13.37 1.66
N TYR A 346 -6.81 -13.44 2.77
CA TYR A 346 -6.78 -14.58 3.68
C TYR A 346 -7.49 -14.32 5.03
N TYR A 347 -7.75 -15.40 5.76
CA TYR A 347 -8.20 -15.46 7.16
C TYR A 347 -9.63 -15.03 7.49
N VAL A 348 -10.24 -14.17 6.67
CA VAL A 348 -11.64 -13.72 6.84
C VAL A 348 -12.27 -13.47 5.49
N ASP A 349 -13.60 -13.43 5.41
CA ASP A 349 -14.25 -12.99 4.19
C ASP A 349 -14.00 -11.50 3.93
N ARG A 350 -13.81 -11.13 2.66
CA ARG A 350 -13.62 -9.73 2.25
C ARG A 350 -14.74 -8.83 2.78
N SER A 351 -15.97 -9.32 2.78
CA SER A 351 -17.11 -8.55 3.26
C SER A 351 -17.02 -8.25 4.77
N ASP A 352 -16.46 -9.16 5.58
CA ASP A 352 -16.19 -8.92 7.00
C ASP A 352 -15.09 -7.89 7.18
N TYR A 353 -13.98 -8.09 6.47
CA TYR A 353 -12.85 -7.16 6.48
C TYR A 353 -13.32 -5.73 6.15
N ASN A 354 -13.99 -5.55 5.01
CA ASN A 354 -14.38 -4.23 4.54
C ASN A 354 -15.45 -3.58 5.44
N TYR A 355 -16.29 -4.38 6.12
CA TYR A 355 -17.22 -3.85 7.11
C TYR A 355 -16.48 -3.21 8.30
N TYR A 356 -15.55 -3.95 8.90
CA TYR A 356 -14.79 -3.48 10.05
C TYR A 356 -13.77 -2.40 9.69
N PHE A 357 -13.18 -2.46 8.50
CA PHE A 357 -12.40 -1.36 7.93
C PHE A 357 -13.23 -0.07 7.88
N ARG A 358 -14.46 -0.13 7.37
CA ARG A 358 -15.32 1.05 7.29
C ARG A 358 -15.74 1.58 8.66
N GLU A 359 -15.93 0.71 9.65
CA GLU A 359 -16.16 1.13 11.04
C GLU A 359 -14.95 1.88 11.62
N GLY A 360 -13.75 1.40 11.35
CA GLY A 360 -12.51 2.12 11.65
C GLY A 360 -12.44 3.47 10.95
N PHE A 361 -12.65 3.45 9.63
CA PHE A 361 -12.55 4.60 8.74
C PHE A 361 -13.47 5.75 9.14
N ARG A 362 -14.74 5.47 9.46
CA ARG A 362 -15.68 6.51 9.89
C ARG A 362 -15.15 7.28 11.09
N ARG A 363 -14.60 6.57 12.08
CA ARG A 363 -14.06 7.15 13.33
C ARG A 363 -12.77 7.90 13.08
N GLY A 364 -11.87 7.32 12.29
CA GLY A 364 -10.64 7.98 11.86
C GLY A 364 -10.92 9.27 11.13
N TYR A 365 -11.85 9.25 10.18
CA TYR A 365 -12.25 10.43 9.42
C TYR A 365 -12.81 11.53 10.31
N GLU A 366 -13.66 11.19 11.27
CA GLU A 366 -14.18 12.14 12.23
C GLU A 366 -13.05 12.80 13.05
N ASP A 367 -12.07 12.03 13.47
CA ASP A 367 -10.90 12.51 14.21
C ASP A 367 -9.99 13.39 13.33
N GLY A 368 -9.66 12.94 12.13
CA GLY A 368 -8.83 13.68 11.18
C GLY A 368 -9.46 14.98 10.71
N TYR A 369 -10.76 14.96 10.38
CA TYR A 369 -11.49 16.14 9.91
C TYR A 369 -11.61 17.21 11.00
N ASN A 370 -11.74 16.81 12.27
CA ASN A 370 -11.86 17.73 13.40
C ASN A 370 -10.52 17.99 14.13
N SER A 371 -9.39 17.49 13.61
CA SER A 371 -8.07 17.62 14.24
C SER A 371 -8.02 17.12 15.69
N ARG A 372 -8.68 16.00 15.99
CA ARG A 372 -8.79 15.45 17.35
C ARG A 372 -8.48 13.96 17.38
N TYR A 373 -8.43 13.39 18.59
CA TYR A 373 -8.08 11.99 18.85
C TYR A 373 -9.09 11.39 19.83
N ARG A 374 -10.36 11.30 19.41
CA ARG A 374 -11.45 10.79 20.27
C ARG A 374 -11.48 9.27 20.31
N TYR A 375 -11.22 8.63 19.17
CA TYR A 375 -11.36 7.18 19.01
C TYR A 375 -10.02 6.48 18.84
N GLY A 376 -8.95 7.23 18.60
CA GLY A 376 -7.60 6.69 18.46
C GLY A 376 -6.56 7.64 18.99
N HIS A 377 -5.31 7.35 18.65
CA HIS A 377 -4.16 8.15 19.02
C HIS A 377 -3.16 8.20 17.86
N ASN A 378 -2.17 9.08 17.95
CA ASN A 378 -1.05 9.15 17.04
C ASN A 378 0.24 8.86 17.82
N SER A 379 1.05 7.93 17.32
CA SER A 379 2.39 7.67 17.82
C SER A 379 3.39 7.72 16.66
N GLY A 380 4.22 8.76 16.62
CA GLY A 380 5.27 8.90 15.60
C GLY A 380 4.79 8.92 14.15
N GLY A 381 3.56 9.41 13.89
CA GLY A 381 2.95 9.43 12.56
C GLY A 381 2.07 8.21 12.23
N ASN A 382 1.99 7.23 13.14
CA ASN A 382 1.11 6.08 13.02
C ASN A 382 -0.20 6.33 13.79
N TYR A 383 -1.32 6.26 13.08
CA TYR A 383 -2.65 6.43 13.66
C TYR A 383 -3.27 5.08 13.98
N SER A 384 -3.61 4.86 15.25
CA SER A 384 -4.19 3.59 15.72
C SER A 384 -5.44 3.85 16.55
N MET A 385 -6.38 2.90 16.52
CA MET A 385 -7.59 2.98 17.33
C MET A 385 -7.29 2.62 18.78
N LEU A 386 -8.02 3.22 19.72
CA LEU A 386 -7.94 2.85 21.14
C LEU A 386 -8.49 1.43 21.36
N ASP A 387 -7.80 0.63 22.18
CA ASP A 387 -8.12 -0.79 22.40
C ASP A 387 -9.53 -1.03 22.94
N ASN A 388 -10.05 -0.13 23.77
CA ASN A 388 -11.41 -0.20 24.30
C ASN A 388 -12.46 -0.01 23.18
N ILE A 389 -12.24 0.94 22.27
CA ILE A 389 -13.12 1.19 21.12
C ILE A 389 -13.02 0.04 20.12
N LEU A 390 -11.81 -0.46 19.86
CA LEU A 390 -11.57 -1.63 19.02
C LEU A 390 -12.35 -2.85 19.52
N SER A 391 -12.30 -3.09 20.82
CA SER A 391 -13.01 -4.20 21.47
C SER A 391 -14.53 -4.03 21.40
N GLN A 392 -15.04 -2.80 21.54
CA GLN A 392 -16.47 -2.51 21.39
C GLN A 392 -16.97 -2.71 19.95
N ILE A 393 -16.17 -2.33 18.95
CA ILE A 393 -16.53 -2.49 17.53
C ILE A 393 -16.61 -3.96 17.14
N LEU A 394 -15.58 -4.74 17.50
CA LEU A 394 -15.47 -6.14 17.11
C LEU A 394 -16.38 -7.04 17.95
N ASN A 395 -16.54 -6.70 19.24
CA ASN A 395 -17.38 -7.40 20.19
C ASN A 395 -17.18 -8.93 20.14
N PHE A 396 -15.92 -9.36 20.18
CA PHE A 396 -15.58 -10.77 20.18
C PHE A 396 -16.07 -11.45 21.45
N GLN A 397 -16.71 -12.59 21.27
CA GLN A 397 -17.20 -13.45 22.35
C GLN A 397 -16.45 -14.77 22.26
N ALA A 398 -15.78 -15.17 23.34
CA ALA A 398 -15.09 -16.46 23.38
C ALA A 398 -16.09 -17.62 23.26
N LEU A 399 -15.82 -18.57 22.37
CA LEU A 399 -16.50 -19.85 22.30
C LEU A 399 -15.88 -20.74 23.39
N ARG A 400 -16.70 -21.14 24.37
CA ARG A 400 -16.26 -21.99 25.48
C ARG A 400 -16.32 -23.46 25.13
#